data_AF-A0A943XC11-F1
#
_entry.id   AF-A0A943XC11-F1
#
_cell.length_a   1.000
_cell.length_b   1.000
_cell.length_c   1.000
_cell.angle_alpha   90.00
_cell.angle_beta   90.00
_cell.angle_gamma   90.00
#
_symmetry.space_group_name_H-M   'P 1'
#
loop_
_entity.id
_entity.type
_entity.pdbx_description
1 polymer ?
#
loop_
_entity_poly.entity_id
_entity_poly.type
_entity_poly.pdbx_seq_one_letter_code
_entity_poly.pdbx_strand_id
1 'polypeptide(L)'
;MGFDREDLVKLVSGTVAFSLFFVTVCVGIAVFIPEDNTNHEVISLGSYYDVAEDQKVTYESLFEEEYPELVIESKRKEDTGLTLYRQASSRAAVEWYYSRVVNNREISDAILQYADEYSIPLSLAFALAHTESKYRINAMHKNTNGSIDRGLFQLNNTSFPKLEESDFYDPKVSARYGLAHLRFCLNTAGNDIAALAMYNAGTNKVRKNNTPQTTLNYISQIQSYRSELDANFASEVLAMYNPDTQAKLIAKK
;
A
#
# COMPACT_ATOMS: atom_id res chain seq x y z
N MET A 1 40.88 -22.37 -35.64
CA MET A 1 41.13 -21.22 -34.75
C MET A 1 41.77 -21.76 -33.49
N GLY A 2 43.10 -21.69 -33.39
CA GLY A 2 43.83 -22.14 -32.21
C GLY A 2 43.77 -21.05 -31.16
N PHE A 3 43.25 -21.37 -29.97
CA PHE A 3 43.37 -20.52 -28.81
C PHE A 3 44.78 -20.73 -28.26
N ASP A 4 45.69 -19.78 -28.52
CA ASP A 4 47.10 -19.94 -28.19
C ASP A 4 47.35 -19.80 -26.69
N ARG A 5 48.39 -20.47 -26.20
CA ARG A 5 48.79 -20.46 -24.78
C ARG A 5 49.03 -19.04 -24.23
N GLU A 6 49.41 -18.11 -25.10
CA GLU A 6 49.59 -16.70 -24.76
C GLU A 6 48.27 -15.96 -24.49
N ASP A 7 47.19 -16.33 -25.16
CA ASP A 7 45.86 -15.74 -24.94
C ASP A 7 45.25 -16.21 -23.61
N LEU A 8 45.51 -17.46 -23.23
CA LEU A 8 45.13 -18.00 -21.92
C LEU A 8 45.87 -17.28 -20.78
N VAL A 9 47.17 -17.01 -20.97
CA VAL A 9 47.99 -16.31 -19.96
C VAL A 9 47.56 -14.84 -19.82
N LYS A 10 47.22 -14.16 -20.91
CA LYS A 10 46.69 -12.78 -20.86
C LYS A 10 45.30 -12.69 -20.23
N LEU A 11 44.44 -13.68 -20.48
CA LEU A 11 43.10 -13.73 -19.88
C LEU A 11 43.16 -14.02 -18.38
N VAL A 12 44.00 -14.98 -17.96
CA VAL A 12 44.18 -15.32 -16.54
C VAL A 12 44.91 -14.20 -15.81
N SER A 13 45.95 -13.59 -16.40
CA SER A 13 46.67 -12.48 -15.76
C SER A 13 45.80 -11.22 -15.62
N GLY A 14 44.95 -10.92 -16.61
CA GLY A 14 43.98 -9.82 -16.54
C GLY A 14 42.93 -10.04 -15.46
N THR A 15 42.38 -11.25 -15.35
CA THR A 15 41.34 -11.59 -14.36
C THR A 15 41.90 -11.59 -12.93
N VAL A 16 43.13 -12.09 -12.75
CA VAL A 16 43.83 -12.09 -11.46
C VAL A 16 44.22 -10.67 -11.04
N ALA A 17 44.70 -9.84 -11.97
CA ALA A 17 45.03 -8.44 -11.70
C ALA A 17 43.78 -7.61 -11.34
N PHE A 18 42.66 -7.83 -12.02
CA PHE A 18 41.38 -7.19 -11.71
C PHE A 18 40.85 -7.62 -10.32
N SER A 19 40.95 -8.90 -10.00
CA SER A 19 40.53 -9.42 -8.68
C SER A 19 41.41 -8.89 -7.54
N LEU A 20 42.73 -8.80 -7.74
CA LEU A 20 43.66 -8.21 -6.77
C LEU A 20 43.38 -6.72 -6.54
N PHE A 21 43.03 -5.97 -7.60
CA PHE A 21 42.65 -4.58 -7.48
C PHE A 21 41.42 -4.39 -6.57
N PHE A 22 40.36 -5.18 -6.75
CA PHE A 22 39.17 -5.12 -5.89
C PHE A 22 39.47 -5.52 -4.43
N VAL A 23 40.31 -6.53 -4.21
CA VAL A 23 40.72 -6.90 -2.84
C VAL A 23 41.51 -5.76 -2.19
N THR A 24 42.43 -5.10 -2.91
CA THR A 24 43.16 -3.94 -2.37
C THR A 24 42.26 -2.73 -2.10
N VAL A 25 41.23 -2.51 -2.92
CA VAL A 25 40.22 -1.46 -2.68
C VAL A 25 39.38 -1.79 -1.44
N CYS A 26 38.95 -3.04 -1.27
CA CYS A 26 38.20 -3.46 -0.09
C CYS A 26 39.02 -3.34 1.20
N VAL A 27 40.29 -3.72 1.19
CA VAL A 27 41.19 -3.57 2.34
C VAL A 27 41.49 -2.09 2.60
N GLY A 28 41.68 -1.28 1.54
CA GLY A 28 41.85 0.17 1.67
C GLY A 28 40.63 0.85 2.29
N ILE A 29 39.42 0.43 1.91
CA ILE A 29 38.17 0.88 2.54
C ILE A 29 38.14 0.52 4.02
N ALA A 30 38.47 -0.71 4.38
CA ALA A 30 38.46 -1.16 5.78
C ALA A 30 39.52 -0.47 6.67
N VAL A 31 40.64 -0.04 6.09
CA VAL A 31 41.76 0.57 6.84
C VAL A 31 41.68 2.10 6.87
N PHE A 32 41.16 2.73 5.81
CA PHE A 32 41.19 4.19 5.64
C PHE A 32 39.81 4.87 5.72
N ILE A 33 38.70 4.12 5.74
CA ILE A 33 37.42 4.70 6.17
C ILE A 33 37.39 4.63 7.70
N PRO A 34 37.45 5.78 8.40
CA PRO A 34 37.31 5.78 9.84
C PRO A 34 35.92 5.24 10.18
N GLU A 35 35.89 4.30 11.12
CA GLU A 35 34.66 3.88 11.78
C GLU A 35 34.03 5.15 12.37
N ASP A 36 32.92 5.59 11.79
CA ASP A 36 32.16 6.71 12.31
C ASP A 36 31.59 6.29 13.66
N ASN A 37 32.34 6.57 14.73
CA ASN A 37 31.87 6.52 16.11
C ASN A 37 30.93 7.70 16.36
N THR A 38 29.93 7.88 15.50
CA THR A 38 28.67 8.43 15.95
C THR A 38 28.08 7.34 16.82
N ASN A 39 27.99 7.61 18.13
CA ASN A 39 27.08 6.89 19.02
C ASN A 39 25.66 7.15 18.52
N HIS A 40 25.28 6.51 17.42
CA HIS A 40 23.91 6.16 17.20
C HIS A 40 23.62 5.16 18.31
N GLU A 41 22.92 5.61 19.34
CA GLU A 41 22.16 4.72 20.19
C GLU A 41 21.35 3.83 19.25
N VAL A 42 21.87 2.64 18.99
CA VAL A 42 21.12 1.56 18.39
C VAL A 42 20.11 1.21 19.46
N ILE A 43 18.96 1.89 19.41
CA ILE A 43 17.78 1.46 20.13
C ILE A 43 17.60 0.02 19.69
N SER A 44 17.80 -0.90 20.64
CA SER A 44 17.66 -2.33 20.44
C SER A 44 16.25 -2.60 19.92
N LEU A 45 16.12 -2.72 18.60
CA LEU A 45 14.94 -3.21 17.88
C LEU A 45 14.62 -4.67 18.23
N GLY A 46 15.41 -5.30 19.11
CA GLY A 46 15.24 -6.66 19.60
C GLY A 46 14.31 -6.81 20.80
N SER A 47 13.84 -5.73 21.44
CA SER A 47 12.98 -5.86 22.63
C SER A 47 11.47 -5.75 22.38
N TYR A 48 11.03 -5.36 21.18
CA TYR A 48 9.60 -5.26 20.85
C TYR A 48 9.01 -6.54 20.22
N TYR A 49 9.84 -7.53 19.88
CA TYR A 49 9.39 -8.77 19.24
C TYR A 49 9.05 -9.91 20.20
N ASP A 50 9.12 -9.68 21.52
CA ASP A 50 8.77 -10.66 22.54
C ASP A 50 7.42 -10.34 23.20
N VAL A 51 6.34 -10.40 22.42
CA VAL A 51 5.03 -10.89 22.90
C VAL A 51 4.36 -11.63 21.74
N ALA A 52 4.84 -12.84 21.48
CA ALA A 52 4.18 -13.78 20.60
C ALA A 52 3.05 -14.47 21.37
N GLU A 53 1.86 -13.86 21.35
CA GLU A 53 0.63 -14.58 21.62
C GLU A 53 -0.38 -14.29 20.50
N ASP A 54 -1.24 -15.26 20.23
CA ASP A 54 -2.17 -15.36 19.10
C ASP A 54 -3.12 -14.15 19.03
N GLN A 55 -2.67 -13.02 18.50
CA GLN A 55 -3.54 -11.89 18.19
C GLN A 55 -4.40 -12.27 16.98
N LYS A 56 -5.49 -12.99 17.24
CA LYS A 56 -6.74 -12.73 16.52
C LYS A 56 -6.97 -11.22 16.63
N VAL A 57 -6.97 -10.53 15.50
CA VAL A 57 -7.40 -9.14 15.43
C VAL A 57 -8.78 -9.08 16.08
N THR A 58 -8.85 -8.50 17.28
CA THR A 58 -10.13 -8.23 17.95
C THR A 58 -10.74 -7.09 17.17
N TYR A 59 -11.77 -7.32 16.36
CA TYR A 59 -12.28 -6.34 15.41
C TYR A 59 -12.80 -5.06 16.07
N GLU A 60 -13.13 -5.12 17.36
CA GLU A 60 -13.36 -3.96 18.21
C GLU A 60 -12.15 -3.00 18.21
N SER A 61 -10.93 -3.53 18.14
CA SER A 61 -9.69 -2.74 18.06
C SER A 61 -9.47 -2.10 16.69
N LEU A 62 -10.24 -2.44 15.64
CA LEU A 62 -10.20 -1.71 14.37
C LEU A 62 -10.83 -0.32 14.49
N PHE A 63 -11.60 -0.08 15.54
CA PHE A 63 -12.34 1.16 15.78
C PHE A 63 -11.89 1.89 17.06
N GLU A 64 -10.81 1.42 17.70
CA GLU A 64 -10.20 2.15 18.83
C GLU A 64 -9.54 3.44 18.32
N GLU A 65 -9.74 4.56 19.04
CA GLU A 65 -9.31 5.90 18.61
C GLU A 65 -7.81 6.18 18.84
N GLU A 66 -7.11 5.34 19.60
CA GLU A 66 -5.74 5.60 20.07
C GLU A 66 -4.75 4.60 19.46
N TYR A 67 -4.10 5.01 18.37
CA TYR A 67 -3.06 4.23 17.70
C TYR A 67 -1.65 4.70 18.12
N PRO A 68 -0.67 3.79 18.28
CA PRO A 68 0.66 4.11 18.83
C PRO A 68 1.53 5.02 17.95
N GLU A 69 2.49 5.71 18.58
CA GLU A 69 3.24 6.88 18.08
C GLU A 69 4.03 6.72 16.76
N LEU A 70 4.34 5.49 16.31
CA LEU A 70 4.88 5.19 14.96
C LEU A 70 3.97 5.72 13.82
N VAL A 71 2.71 6.00 14.12
CA VAL A 71 1.69 6.60 13.24
C VAL A 71 2.08 8.01 12.74
N ILE A 72 2.90 8.77 13.48
CA ILE A 72 3.15 10.19 13.19
C ILE A 72 4.07 10.41 11.98
N GLU A 73 5.04 9.53 11.72
CA GLU A 73 5.96 9.72 10.58
C GLU A 73 5.31 9.45 9.21
N SER A 74 4.33 8.53 9.13
CA SER A 74 3.57 8.24 7.91
C SER A 74 2.64 9.40 7.47
N LYS A 75 2.35 10.32 8.40
CA LYS A 75 1.49 11.49 8.21
C LYS A 75 2.06 12.56 7.28
N ARG A 76 3.33 12.44 6.87
CA ARG A 76 4.08 13.53 6.17
C ARG A 76 3.83 13.66 4.67
N LYS A 77 3.01 12.81 4.04
CA LYS A 77 2.56 13.04 2.65
C LYS A 77 1.04 13.09 2.63
N GLU A 78 0.50 14.30 2.82
CA GLU A 78 -0.93 14.54 2.74
C GLU A 78 -1.45 14.10 1.34
N ASP A 79 -2.46 13.24 1.31
CA ASP A 79 -3.04 12.74 0.06
C ASP A 79 -3.85 13.85 -0.61
N THR A 80 -3.41 14.34 -1.77
CA THR A 80 -4.07 15.43 -2.50
C THR A 80 -5.55 15.11 -2.80
N GLY A 81 -5.89 13.84 -3.02
CA GLY A 81 -7.28 13.40 -3.21
C GLY A 81 -8.15 13.71 -2.01
N LEU A 82 -7.72 13.27 -0.81
CA LEU A 82 -8.39 13.59 0.45
C LEU A 82 -8.44 15.08 0.75
N THR A 83 -7.34 15.81 0.52
CA THR A 83 -7.32 17.27 0.73
C THR A 83 -8.40 17.96 -0.09
N LEU A 84 -8.55 17.62 -1.38
CA LEU A 84 -9.61 18.18 -2.21
C LEU A 84 -11.00 17.67 -1.82
N TYR A 85 -11.14 16.40 -1.44
CA TYR A 85 -12.43 15.87 -1.01
C TYR A 85 -12.98 16.61 0.22
N ARG A 86 -12.11 17.01 1.15
CA ARG A 86 -12.46 17.74 2.38
C ARG A 86 -12.83 19.21 2.13
N GLN A 87 -12.42 19.78 1.01
CA GLN A 87 -12.67 21.18 0.67
C GLN A 87 -14.02 21.35 -0.03
N ALA A 88 -14.88 22.24 0.47
CA ALA A 88 -16.19 22.48 -0.13
C ALA A 88 -16.13 22.93 -1.60
N SER A 89 -15.06 23.64 -2.00
CA SER A 89 -14.87 24.13 -3.36
C SER A 89 -14.52 23.04 -4.38
N SER A 90 -13.93 21.93 -3.96
CA SER A 90 -13.43 20.87 -4.84
C SER A 90 -14.10 19.51 -4.63
N ARG A 91 -14.79 19.31 -3.50
CA ARG A 91 -15.49 18.08 -3.13
C ARG A 91 -16.39 17.53 -4.25
N ALA A 92 -17.24 18.37 -4.84
CA ALA A 92 -18.15 17.92 -5.90
C ALA A 92 -17.42 17.37 -7.14
N ALA A 93 -16.25 17.92 -7.47
CA ALA A 93 -15.44 17.41 -8.58
C ALA A 93 -14.80 16.06 -8.24
N VAL A 94 -14.38 15.86 -6.98
CA VAL A 94 -13.84 14.58 -6.50
C VAL A 94 -14.94 13.51 -6.49
N GLU A 95 -16.11 13.79 -5.92
CA GLU A 95 -17.27 12.90 -5.93
C GLU A 95 -17.69 12.54 -7.36
N TRP A 96 -17.73 13.53 -8.26
CA TRP A 96 -18.07 13.31 -9.67
C TRP A 96 -17.03 12.44 -10.39
N TYR A 97 -15.73 12.67 -10.16
CA TYR A 97 -14.67 11.83 -10.73
C TYR A 97 -14.82 10.37 -10.30
N TYR A 98 -14.88 10.11 -9.00
CA TYR A 98 -14.92 8.74 -8.49
C TYR A 98 -16.25 8.03 -8.79
N SER A 99 -17.38 8.74 -8.83
CA SER A 99 -18.65 8.16 -9.25
C SER A 99 -18.63 7.67 -10.71
N ARG A 100 -17.88 8.35 -11.60
CA ARG A 100 -17.64 7.87 -12.97
C ARG A 100 -16.67 6.70 -13.03
N VAL A 101 -15.59 6.73 -12.26
CA VAL A 101 -14.61 5.62 -12.17
C VAL A 101 -15.31 4.32 -11.80
N VAL A 102 -16.22 4.37 -10.83
CA VAL A 102 -16.98 3.22 -10.34
C VAL A 102 -18.21 2.92 -11.19
N ASN A 103 -18.73 3.92 -11.92
CA ASN A 103 -20.04 3.90 -12.57
C ASN A 103 -21.20 3.54 -11.62
N ASN A 104 -21.06 3.92 -10.35
CA ASN A 104 -22.10 3.79 -9.33
C ASN A 104 -21.83 4.78 -8.20
N ARG A 105 -22.76 5.72 -8.00
CA ARG A 105 -22.60 6.78 -7.01
C ARG A 105 -22.66 6.25 -5.57
N GLU A 106 -23.56 5.32 -5.28
CA GLU A 106 -23.70 4.77 -3.92
C GLU A 106 -22.42 4.05 -3.46
N ILE A 107 -21.84 3.23 -4.35
CA ILE A 107 -20.56 2.55 -4.08
C ILE A 107 -19.42 3.56 -3.92
N SER A 108 -19.35 4.55 -4.82
CA SER A 108 -18.32 5.60 -4.75
C SER A 108 -18.42 6.42 -3.46
N ASP A 109 -19.62 6.83 -3.06
CA ASP A 109 -19.85 7.62 -1.86
C ASP A 109 -19.47 6.83 -0.60
N ALA A 110 -19.76 5.52 -0.56
CA ALA A 110 -19.34 4.63 0.52
C ALA A 110 -17.81 4.53 0.65
N ILE A 111 -17.09 4.36 -0.48
CA ILE A 111 -15.61 4.31 -0.47
C ILE A 111 -15.04 5.66 -0.04
N LEU A 112 -15.55 6.78 -0.59
CA LEU A 112 -15.08 8.14 -0.25
C LEU A 112 -15.27 8.45 1.25
N GLN A 113 -16.44 8.13 1.80
CA GLN A 113 -16.75 8.36 3.20
C GLN A 113 -15.75 7.66 4.11
N TYR A 114 -15.53 6.35 3.94
CA TYR A 114 -14.68 5.58 4.84
C TYR A 114 -13.19 5.74 4.54
N ALA A 115 -12.80 6.08 3.30
CA ALA A 115 -11.44 6.48 3.02
C ALA A 115 -11.09 7.79 3.75
N ASP A 116 -12.01 8.75 3.79
CA ASP A 116 -11.84 9.99 4.55
C ASP A 116 -11.80 9.75 6.07
N GLU A 117 -12.76 8.99 6.59
CA GLU A 117 -12.87 8.63 8.01
C GLU A 117 -11.58 7.97 8.53
N TYR A 118 -11.03 7.02 7.76
CA TYR A 118 -9.79 6.35 8.14
C TYR A 118 -8.54 6.99 7.51
N SER A 119 -8.63 8.18 6.92
CA SER A 119 -7.52 8.92 6.29
C SER A 119 -6.68 8.10 5.30
N ILE A 120 -7.31 7.21 4.53
CA ILE A 120 -6.68 6.38 3.51
C ILE A 120 -6.63 7.15 2.19
N PRO A 121 -5.49 7.18 1.47
CA PRO A 121 -5.40 7.82 0.16
C PRO A 121 -6.51 7.35 -0.78
N LEU A 122 -7.22 8.29 -1.42
CA LEU A 122 -8.41 7.92 -2.20
C LEU A 122 -8.07 6.94 -3.32
N SER A 123 -6.98 7.18 -4.07
CA SER A 123 -6.58 6.27 -5.15
C SER A 123 -6.23 4.87 -4.65
N LEU A 124 -5.68 4.74 -3.45
CA LEU A 124 -5.42 3.44 -2.82
C LEU A 124 -6.71 2.71 -2.45
N ALA A 125 -7.67 3.40 -1.82
CA ALA A 125 -8.95 2.82 -1.42
C ALA A 125 -9.76 2.31 -2.63
N PHE A 126 -9.83 3.13 -3.70
CA PHE A 126 -10.50 2.74 -4.94
C PHE A 126 -9.74 1.63 -5.67
N ALA A 127 -8.41 1.66 -5.68
CA ALA A 127 -7.63 0.61 -6.33
C ALA A 127 -7.75 -0.75 -5.63
N LEU A 128 -7.82 -0.74 -4.30
CA LEU A 128 -8.11 -1.93 -3.50
C LEU A 128 -9.50 -2.48 -3.86
N ALA A 129 -10.56 -1.65 -3.77
CA ALA A 129 -11.93 -2.08 -4.08
C ALA A 129 -12.09 -2.66 -5.50
N HIS A 130 -11.41 -2.06 -6.48
CA HIS A 130 -11.38 -2.58 -7.84
C HIS A 130 -10.69 -3.94 -7.93
N THR A 131 -9.57 -4.12 -7.25
CA THR A 131 -8.83 -5.39 -7.27
C THR A 131 -9.62 -6.49 -6.58
N GLU A 132 -10.30 -6.18 -5.46
CA GLU A 132 -11.11 -7.14 -4.71
C GLU A 132 -12.34 -7.62 -5.48
N SER A 133 -13.13 -6.70 -6.04
CA SER A 133 -14.44 -7.05 -6.59
C SER A 133 -14.70 -6.50 -7.98
N LYS A 134 -13.83 -5.65 -8.52
CA LYS A 134 -14.12 -4.77 -9.67
C LYS A 134 -15.36 -3.92 -9.39
N TYR A 135 -15.45 -3.40 -8.18
CA TYR A 135 -16.59 -2.64 -7.65
C TYR A 135 -17.94 -3.38 -7.63
N ARG A 136 -17.93 -4.72 -7.60
CA ARG A 136 -19.16 -5.52 -7.56
C ARG A 136 -19.55 -5.82 -6.11
N ILE A 137 -20.64 -5.21 -5.64
CA ILE A 137 -21.16 -5.45 -4.29
C ILE A 137 -21.60 -6.90 -4.07
N ASN A 138 -21.93 -7.66 -5.11
CA ASN A 138 -22.36 -9.06 -5.01
C ASN A 138 -21.21 -10.07 -5.25
N ALA A 139 -19.96 -9.63 -5.26
CA ALA A 139 -18.81 -10.52 -5.43
C ALA A 139 -18.73 -11.52 -4.27
N MET A 140 -18.46 -12.79 -4.60
CA MET A 140 -18.32 -13.88 -3.64
C MET A 140 -17.22 -14.83 -4.12
N HIS A 141 -16.31 -15.19 -3.21
CA HIS A 141 -15.29 -16.19 -3.43
C HIS A 141 -15.31 -17.23 -2.31
N LYS A 142 -15.22 -18.52 -2.66
CA LYS A 142 -15.13 -19.61 -1.68
C LYS A 142 -13.70 -20.13 -1.64
N ASN A 143 -13.07 -20.01 -0.47
CA ASN A 143 -11.71 -20.46 -0.24
C ASN A 143 -11.63 -21.98 -0.06
N THR A 144 -10.44 -22.54 -0.28
CA THR A 144 -10.17 -23.98 -0.13
C THR A 144 -10.37 -24.49 1.30
N ASN A 145 -10.18 -23.63 2.29
CA ASN A 145 -10.44 -23.93 3.71
C ASN A 145 -11.92 -23.80 4.11
N GLY A 146 -12.82 -23.50 3.16
CA GLY A 146 -14.25 -23.39 3.37
C GLY A 146 -14.75 -22.01 3.82
N SER A 147 -13.86 -21.05 4.10
CA SER A 147 -14.27 -19.66 4.35
C SER A 147 -14.75 -18.99 3.06
N ILE A 148 -15.49 -17.90 3.19
CA ILE A 148 -16.10 -17.19 2.07
C ILE A 148 -15.79 -15.70 2.19
N ASP A 149 -15.23 -15.14 1.12
CA ASP A 149 -15.03 -13.70 0.95
C ASP A 149 -16.21 -13.10 0.19
N ARG A 150 -16.73 -11.96 0.65
CA ARG A 150 -17.94 -11.35 0.10
C ARG A 150 -17.84 -9.85 0.00
N GLY A 151 -18.57 -9.29 -0.97
CA GLY A 151 -18.79 -7.86 -1.06
C GLY A 151 -17.71 -7.10 -1.79
N LEU A 152 -17.85 -5.77 -1.71
CA LEU A 152 -17.01 -4.78 -2.38
C LEU A 152 -15.53 -4.93 -2.04
N PHE A 153 -15.22 -5.21 -0.76
CA PHE A 153 -13.86 -5.38 -0.23
C PHE A 153 -13.50 -6.83 0.10
N GLN A 154 -14.29 -7.80 -0.37
CA GLN A 154 -14.07 -9.24 -0.16
C GLN A 154 -13.81 -9.59 1.31
N LEU A 155 -14.70 -9.15 2.20
CA LEU A 155 -14.60 -9.43 3.63
C LEU A 155 -14.83 -10.92 3.89
N ASN A 156 -13.93 -11.54 4.65
CA ASN A 156 -14.01 -12.96 4.97
C ASN A 156 -14.98 -13.22 6.13
N ASN A 157 -15.88 -14.18 5.98
CA ASN A 157 -16.86 -14.51 7.03
C ASN A 157 -16.25 -15.03 8.34
N THR A 158 -15.10 -15.70 8.27
CA THR A 158 -14.38 -16.16 9.49
C THR A 158 -13.66 -15.03 10.18
N SER A 159 -13.29 -13.99 9.43
CA SER A 159 -12.76 -12.75 9.98
C SER A 159 -13.88 -11.91 10.60
N PHE A 160 -15.05 -11.78 9.97
CA PHE A 160 -16.14 -10.94 10.48
C PHE A 160 -17.35 -11.77 10.94
N PRO A 161 -17.25 -12.59 12.01
CA PRO A 161 -18.28 -13.54 12.39
C PRO A 161 -19.54 -12.89 12.96
N LYS A 162 -19.51 -11.59 13.26
CA LYS A 162 -20.65 -10.82 13.77
C LYS A 162 -21.48 -10.17 12.66
N LEU A 163 -21.01 -10.20 11.41
CA LEU A 163 -21.77 -9.70 10.27
C LEU A 163 -22.73 -10.79 9.79
N GLU A 164 -23.98 -10.39 9.55
CA GLU A 164 -24.94 -11.23 8.85
C GLU A 164 -24.59 -11.30 7.36
N GLU A 165 -25.03 -12.33 6.64
CA GLU A 165 -24.66 -12.50 5.23
C GLU A 165 -25.02 -11.29 4.35
N SER A 166 -26.17 -10.65 4.60
CA SER A 166 -26.58 -9.44 3.88
C SER A 166 -25.63 -8.26 4.08
N ASP A 167 -25.02 -8.16 5.26
CA ASP A 167 -24.15 -7.04 5.63
C ASP A 167 -22.90 -7.01 4.76
N PHE A 168 -22.39 -8.18 4.35
CA PHE A 168 -21.25 -8.25 3.44
C PHE A 168 -21.52 -7.61 2.08
N TYR A 169 -22.78 -7.62 1.65
CA TYR A 169 -23.20 -7.11 0.33
C TYR A 169 -23.70 -5.66 0.38
N ASP A 170 -23.80 -5.06 1.57
CA ASP A 170 -24.06 -3.62 1.71
C ASP A 170 -22.78 -2.83 1.41
N PRO A 171 -22.80 -1.86 0.49
CA PRO A 171 -21.60 -1.12 0.09
C PRO A 171 -20.98 -0.30 1.23
N LYS A 172 -21.80 0.25 2.13
CA LYS A 172 -21.32 1.04 3.26
C LYS A 172 -20.67 0.16 4.31
N VAL A 173 -21.31 -0.96 4.66
CA VAL A 173 -20.72 -1.92 5.61
C VAL A 173 -19.43 -2.52 5.03
N SER A 174 -19.46 -2.96 3.78
CA SER A 174 -18.27 -3.54 3.12
C SER A 174 -17.11 -2.53 3.09
N ALA A 175 -17.36 -1.28 2.71
CA ALA A 175 -16.35 -0.22 2.73
C ALA A 175 -15.87 0.12 4.14
N ARG A 176 -16.77 0.22 5.12
CA ARG A 176 -16.44 0.52 6.51
C ARG A 176 -15.44 -0.48 7.07
N TYR A 177 -15.75 -1.78 6.98
CA TYR A 177 -14.93 -2.82 7.57
C TYR A 177 -13.67 -3.09 6.74
N GLY A 178 -13.76 -3.04 5.41
CA GLY A 178 -12.60 -3.22 4.52
C GLY A 178 -11.56 -2.13 4.73
N LEU A 179 -11.98 -0.86 4.73
CA LEU A 179 -11.06 0.25 4.91
C LEU A 179 -10.55 0.38 6.35
N ALA A 180 -11.35 0.05 7.37
CA ALA A 180 -10.85 -0.07 8.73
C ALA A 180 -9.75 -1.14 8.84
N HIS A 181 -9.94 -2.30 8.20
CA HIS A 181 -8.91 -3.34 8.16
C HIS A 181 -7.65 -2.89 7.41
N LEU A 182 -7.79 -2.21 6.27
CA LEU A 182 -6.65 -1.63 5.56
C LEU A 182 -5.90 -0.61 6.43
N ARG A 183 -6.60 0.25 7.16
CA ARG A 183 -5.98 1.19 8.11
C ARG A 183 -5.18 0.45 9.18
N PHE A 184 -5.74 -0.59 9.80
CA PHE A 184 -5.00 -1.42 10.73
C PHE A 184 -3.72 -2.00 10.10
N CYS A 185 -3.79 -2.51 8.87
CA CYS A 185 -2.63 -3.00 8.15
C CYS A 185 -1.59 -1.92 7.88
N LEU A 186 -2.00 -0.71 7.47
CA LEU A 186 -1.11 0.43 7.26
C LEU A 186 -0.37 0.82 8.54
N ASN A 187 -1.09 0.90 9.65
CA ASN A 187 -0.51 1.23 10.95
C ASN A 187 0.46 0.14 11.42
N THR A 188 0.14 -1.13 11.16
CA THR A 188 0.97 -2.28 11.57
C THR A 188 2.24 -2.41 10.73
N ALA A 189 2.15 -2.12 9.43
CA ALA A 189 3.22 -2.38 8.48
C ALA A 189 4.13 -1.18 8.20
N GLY A 190 3.63 0.04 8.43
CA GLY A 190 4.37 1.30 8.22
C GLY A 190 4.55 1.70 6.74
N ASN A 191 4.16 0.86 5.78
CA ASN A 191 4.17 1.19 4.35
C ASN A 191 3.09 0.42 3.57
N ASP A 192 2.68 0.98 2.44
CA ASP A 192 1.57 0.45 1.63
C ASP A 192 1.82 -0.97 1.11
N ILE A 193 3.05 -1.30 0.71
CA ILE A 193 3.36 -2.63 0.13
C ILE A 193 3.17 -3.72 1.18
N ALA A 194 3.76 -3.54 2.36
CA ALA A 194 3.61 -4.48 3.45
C ALA A 194 2.18 -4.48 4.01
N ALA A 195 1.48 -3.35 4.04
CA ALA A 195 0.08 -3.27 4.46
C ALA A 195 -0.85 -4.06 3.53
N LEU A 196 -0.70 -3.90 2.21
CA LEU A 196 -1.46 -4.66 1.22
C LEU A 196 -1.14 -6.16 1.30
N ALA A 197 0.12 -6.52 1.59
CA ALA A 197 0.48 -7.90 1.86
C ALA A 197 -0.24 -8.44 3.09
N MET A 198 -0.32 -7.65 4.18
CA MET A 198 -1.03 -8.04 5.40
C MET A 198 -2.54 -8.18 5.17
N TYR A 199 -3.13 -7.28 4.39
CA TYR A 199 -4.55 -7.34 4.02
C TYR A 199 -4.87 -8.65 3.28
N ASN A 200 -4.06 -9.01 2.29
CA ASN A 200 -4.33 -10.17 1.43
C ASN A 200 -3.89 -11.52 2.05
N ALA A 201 -2.71 -11.58 2.67
CA ALA A 201 -2.12 -12.82 3.16
C ALA A 201 -2.30 -13.04 4.67
N GLY A 202 -2.71 -12.01 5.40
CA GLY A 202 -2.77 -11.97 6.85
C GLY A 202 -1.42 -11.60 7.50
N THR A 203 -1.50 -10.81 8.57
CA THR A 203 -0.35 -10.26 9.34
C THR A 203 0.67 -11.32 9.72
N ASN A 204 0.21 -12.50 10.19
CA ASN A 204 1.10 -13.57 10.66
C ASN A 204 1.98 -14.15 9.54
N LYS A 205 1.48 -14.25 8.30
CA LYS A 205 2.30 -14.76 7.19
C LYS A 205 3.36 -13.75 6.80
N VAL A 206 3.00 -12.47 6.73
CA VAL A 206 3.92 -11.38 6.39
C VAL A 206 5.02 -11.25 7.44
N ARG A 207 4.68 -11.25 8.73
CA ARG A 207 5.67 -11.18 9.83
C ARG A 207 6.64 -12.37 9.83
N LYS A 208 6.20 -13.55 9.38
CA LYS A 208 7.06 -14.75 9.26
C LYS A 208 7.85 -14.80 7.95
N ASN A 209 7.89 -13.72 7.17
CA ASN A 209 8.52 -13.67 5.83
C ASN A 209 8.00 -14.77 4.87
N ASN A 210 6.74 -15.16 5.02
CA ASN A 210 6.08 -16.20 4.23
C ASN A 210 5.01 -15.61 3.30
N THR A 211 5.24 -14.40 2.78
CA THR A 211 4.33 -13.74 1.83
C THR A 211 4.31 -14.49 0.50
N PRO A 212 3.16 -15.03 0.05
CA PRO A 212 3.08 -15.79 -1.19
C PRO A 212 3.32 -14.95 -2.45
N GLN A 213 3.80 -15.57 -3.53
CA GLN A 213 3.93 -14.91 -4.85
C GLN A 213 2.59 -14.36 -5.37
N THR A 214 1.48 -15.06 -5.10
CA THR A 214 0.14 -14.59 -5.47
C THR A 214 -0.20 -13.25 -4.82
N THR A 215 0.26 -13.02 -3.59
CA THR A 215 0.11 -11.74 -2.88
C THR A 215 0.94 -10.64 -3.53
N LEU A 216 2.17 -10.94 -4.00
CA LEU A 216 2.97 -9.97 -4.74
C LEU A 216 2.29 -9.56 -6.06
N ASN A 217 1.70 -10.52 -6.79
CA ASN A 217 0.94 -10.24 -8.00
C ASN A 217 -0.30 -9.37 -7.71
N TYR A 218 -1.00 -9.65 -6.62
CA TYR A 218 -2.12 -8.86 -6.14
C TYR A 218 -1.71 -7.41 -5.83
N ILE A 219 -0.60 -7.21 -5.11
CA ILE A 219 -0.06 -5.87 -4.81
C ILE A 219 0.29 -5.13 -6.11
N SER A 220 0.91 -5.82 -7.07
CA SER A 220 1.23 -5.23 -8.37
C SER A 220 -0.02 -4.71 -9.10
N GLN A 221 -1.13 -5.46 -9.06
CA GLN A 221 -2.39 -5.02 -9.70
C GLN A 221 -2.94 -3.76 -9.06
N ILE A 222 -2.92 -3.68 -7.72
CA ILE A 222 -3.35 -2.49 -6.98
C ILE A 222 -2.48 -1.29 -7.34
N GLN A 223 -1.15 -1.43 -7.35
CA GLN A 223 -0.25 -0.32 -7.63
C GLN A 223 -0.36 0.18 -9.07
N SER A 224 -0.55 -0.73 -10.04
CA SER A 224 -0.78 -0.35 -11.44
C SER A 224 -2.07 0.46 -11.58
N TYR A 225 -3.19 -0.04 -11.06
CA TYR A 225 -4.47 0.65 -11.20
C TYR A 225 -4.53 1.95 -10.36
N ARG A 226 -3.90 1.98 -9.18
CA ARG A 226 -3.71 3.22 -8.40
C ARG A 226 -2.97 4.28 -9.20
N SER A 227 -1.89 3.90 -9.89
CA SER A 227 -1.10 4.84 -10.70
C SER A 227 -1.92 5.42 -11.86
N GLU A 228 -2.79 4.61 -12.47
CA GLU A 228 -3.74 5.08 -13.48
C GLU A 228 -4.76 6.07 -12.89
N LEU A 229 -5.32 5.76 -11.70
CA LEU A 229 -6.24 6.66 -11.00
C LEU A 229 -5.57 7.99 -10.64
N ASP A 230 -4.33 7.97 -10.15
CA ASP A 230 -3.59 9.18 -9.81
C ASP A 230 -3.34 10.05 -11.04
N ALA A 231 -2.95 9.45 -12.18
CA ALA A 231 -2.71 10.17 -13.43
C ALA A 231 -3.99 10.81 -14.01
N ASN A 232 -5.11 10.07 -14.00
CA ASN A 232 -6.39 10.57 -14.48
C ASN A 232 -6.95 11.65 -13.53
N PHE A 233 -6.84 11.45 -12.21
CA PHE A 233 -7.25 12.44 -11.22
C PHE A 233 -6.44 13.74 -11.35
N ALA A 234 -5.14 13.64 -11.62
CA ALA A 234 -4.29 14.81 -11.86
C ALA A 234 -4.73 15.62 -13.09
N SER A 235 -5.07 14.94 -14.19
CA SER A 235 -5.46 15.60 -15.43
C SER A 235 -6.91 16.13 -15.41
N GLU A 236 -7.82 15.46 -14.72
CA GLU A 236 -9.25 15.80 -14.72
C GLU A 236 -9.67 16.68 -13.54
N VAL A 237 -9.06 16.48 -12.36
CA VAL A 237 -9.44 17.19 -11.14
C VAL A 237 -8.39 18.22 -10.75
N LEU A 238 -7.14 17.80 -10.50
CA LEU A 238 -6.10 18.71 -10.00
C LEU A 238 -5.86 19.88 -10.96
N ALA A 239 -5.89 19.62 -12.26
CA ALA A 239 -5.73 20.65 -13.29
C ALA A 239 -6.74 21.81 -13.13
N MET A 240 -7.97 21.55 -12.68
CA MET A 240 -8.99 22.60 -12.47
C MET A 240 -8.72 23.49 -11.25
N TYR A 241 -7.94 23.00 -10.29
CA TYR A 241 -7.64 23.69 -9.03
C TYR A 241 -6.20 24.21 -8.96
N ASN A 242 -5.42 24.07 -10.04
CA ASN A 242 -4.12 24.72 -10.18
C ASN A 242 -4.28 26.21 -10.55
N PRO A 243 -3.59 27.14 -9.86
CA PRO A 243 -3.71 28.59 -10.10
C PRO A 243 -3.42 29.00 -11.54
N ASP A 244 -2.39 28.42 -12.16
CA ASP A 244 -1.97 28.74 -13.53
C ASP A 244 -3.00 28.30 -14.58
N THR A 245 -3.72 27.19 -14.34
CA THR A 245 -4.78 26.71 -15.22
C THR A 245 -6.03 27.56 -15.08
N GLN A 246 -6.38 27.97 -13.86
CA GLN A 246 -7.50 28.89 -13.63
C GLN A 246 -7.27 30.23 -14.32
N ALA A 247 -6.05 30.79 -14.25
CA ALA A 247 -5.69 32.01 -14.96
C ALA A 247 -5.89 31.90 -16.48
N LYS A 248 -5.53 30.76 -17.10
CA LYS A 248 -5.72 30.51 -18.53
C LYS A 248 -7.19 30.31 -18.92
N LEU A 249 -8.01 29.71 -18.05
CA LEU A 249 -9.45 29.53 -18.28
C LEU A 249 -10.22 30.86 -18.18
N ILE A 250 -9.80 31.74 -17.27
CA ILE A 250 -10.38 33.08 -17.10
C ILE A 250 -9.97 34.00 -18.27
N ALA A 251 -8.73 33.93 -18.75
CA ALA A 251 -8.24 34.74 -19.87
C ALA A 251 -8.83 34.37 -21.24
N LYS A 252 -9.58 33.26 -21.34
CA LYS A 252 -10.23 32.78 -22.58
C LYS A 252 -11.73 33.11 -22.63
N LYS A 253 -12.27 33.78 -21.61
CA LYS A 253 -13.61 34.38 -21.60
C LYS A 253 -13.50 35.87 -21.92
#